data_AF-A0A962YWW3-F1
#
_entry.id   AF-A0A962YWW3-F1
#
_cell.length_a   1.000
_cell.length_b   1.000
_cell.length_c   1.000
_cell.angle_alpha   90.00
_cell.angle_beta   90.00
_cell.angle_gamma   90.00
#
_symmetry.space_group_name_H-M   'P 1'
#
loop_
_entity.id
_entity.type
_entity.pdbx_description
1 polymer ?
#
loop_
_entity_poly.entity_id
_entity_poly.type
_entity_poly.pdbx_seq_one_letter_code
_entity_poly.pdbx_strand_id
1 'polypeptide(L)'
;MTRCPLTYERIAENKRYSEAGLKRLSPKLKSLDPLAFSAEQLLLEAIKAANKMSIQGIQPKLSAVLSIKNHRFAIVDHAGRYILKPPHPVYPEVPENEDITMRLASYAGIETPLHGLIYGIDDKLTYFIKRFDRVNQATKVDVEDFSQLSAHSRRTKYQSSMEQVAHVIDQYTTFPILEKTKLLQRTLFNFNVYQNGNHYLNNLF
;
A
#
# COMPACT_ATOMS: atom_id res chain seq x y z
N MET A 1 -25.28 -10.00 -6.16
CA MET A 1 -24.74 -9.71 -4.80
C MET A 1 -23.32 -9.17 -4.89
N THR A 2 -23.09 -7.93 -4.47
CA THR A 2 -21.79 -7.24 -4.55
C THR A 2 -21.11 -7.24 -3.17
N ARG A 3 -19.76 -7.31 -3.14
CA ARG A 3 -18.98 -7.17 -1.89
C ARG A 3 -18.34 -5.78 -1.81
N CYS A 4 -18.26 -5.23 -0.60
CA CYS A 4 -17.60 -3.95 -0.37
C CYS A 4 -16.07 -4.08 -0.56
N PRO A 5 -15.43 -3.25 -1.40
CA PRO A 5 -13.98 -3.28 -1.61
C PRO A 5 -13.14 -2.82 -0.40
N LEU A 6 -13.77 -2.29 0.66
CA LEU A 6 -13.07 -1.86 1.89
C LEU A 6 -13.11 -2.93 2.98
N THR A 7 -14.18 -3.73 3.05
CA THR A 7 -14.44 -4.67 4.16
C THR A 7 -14.71 -6.11 3.73
N TYR A 8 -15.00 -6.36 2.45
CA TYR A 8 -15.47 -7.63 1.86
C TYR A 8 -16.83 -8.12 2.36
N GLU A 9 -17.52 -7.29 3.15
CA GLU A 9 -18.90 -7.52 3.57
C GLU A 9 -19.83 -7.48 2.35
N ARG A 10 -20.91 -8.27 2.41
CA ARG A 10 -21.97 -8.21 1.41
C ARG A 10 -22.71 -6.89 1.54
N ILE A 11 -22.98 -6.24 0.40
CA ILE A 11 -23.72 -4.99 0.32
C ILE A 11 -24.84 -5.09 -0.71
N ALA A 12 -25.84 -4.22 -0.58
CA ALA A 12 -26.91 -4.09 -1.56
C ALA A 12 -26.35 -3.68 -2.94
N GLU A 13 -26.99 -4.13 -4.02
CA GLU A 13 -26.46 -3.95 -5.39
C GLU A 13 -26.39 -2.49 -5.83
N ASN A 14 -27.17 -1.60 -5.22
CA ASN A 14 -27.14 -0.16 -5.46
C ASN A 14 -26.06 0.59 -4.64
N LYS A 15 -25.30 -0.10 -3.78
CA LYS A 15 -24.22 0.50 -2.98
C LYS A 15 -22.86 0.00 -3.46
N ARG A 16 -21.87 0.89 -3.43
CA ARG A 16 -20.46 0.56 -3.71
C ARG A 16 -19.66 0.26 -2.44
N TYR A 17 -20.06 0.83 -1.30
CA TYR A 17 -19.32 0.73 -0.04
C TYR A 17 -20.25 0.43 1.14
N SER A 18 -19.76 -0.32 2.13
CA SER A 18 -20.45 -0.53 3.41
C SER A 18 -20.21 0.65 4.35
N GLU A 19 -21.12 0.90 5.27
CA GLU A 19 -20.96 1.96 6.29
C GLU A 19 -19.74 1.71 7.18
N ALA A 20 -19.47 0.44 7.52
CA ALA A 20 -18.29 0.05 8.27
C ALA A 20 -17.00 0.42 7.50
N GLY A 21 -16.96 0.18 6.19
CA GLY A 21 -15.84 0.55 5.33
C GLY A 21 -15.59 2.06 5.30
N LEU A 22 -16.65 2.86 5.19
CA LEU A 22 -16.55 4.32 5.21
C LEU A 22 -16.05 4.83 6.57
N LYS A 23 -16.55 4.26 7.68
CA LYS A 23 -16.11 4.61 9.03
C LYS A 23 -14.64 4.26 9.29
N ARG A 24 -14.11 3.20 8.65
CA ARG A 24 -12.67 2.86 8.70
C ARG A 24 -11.81 3.95 8.06
N LEU A 25 -12.29 4.60 7.00
CA LEU A 25 -11.60 5.72 6.37
C LEU A 25 -11.70 7.00 7.21
N SER A 26 -12.90 7.33 7.67
CA SER A 26 -13.15 8.44 8.60
C SER A 26 -14.54 8.30 9.23
N PRO A 27 -14.69 8.51 10.55
CA PRO A 27 -16.00 8.45 11.22
C PRO A 27 -17.05 9.42 10.65
N LYS A 28 -16.61 10.50 9.99
CA LYS A 28 -17.49 11.53 9.41
C LYS A 28 -17.86 11.26 7.94
N LEU A 29 -17.29 10.24 7.31
CA LEU A 29 -17.51 9.94 5.89
C LEU A 29 -18.83 9.17 5.70
N LYS A 30 -19.77 9.77 4.95
CA LYS A 30 -21.11 9.19 4.70
C LYS A 30 -21.23 8.45 3.37
N SER A 31 -20.45 8.88 2.37
CA SER A 31 -20.33 8.26 1.06
C SER A 31 -18.88 8.43 0.57
N LEU A 32 -18.52 7.66 -0.45
CA LEU A 32 -17.26 7.78 -1.16
C LEU A 32 -17.53 7.72 -2.66
N ASP A 33 -17.27 8.84 -3.33
CA ASP A 33 -17.37 9.02 -4.76
C ASP A 33 -16.13 8.44 -5.46
N PRO A 34 -16.25 7.99 -6.72
CA PRO A 34 -15.11 7.50 -7.49
C PRO A 34 -14.02 8.57 -7.65
N LEU A 35 -12.76 8.14 -7.83
CA LEU A 35 -11.67 9.03 -8.22
C LEU A 35 -12.08 9.79 -9.48
N ALA A 36 -11.66 11.06 -9.57
CA ALA A 36 -11.94 11.91 -10.74
C ALA A 36 -11.16 11.51 -12.00
N PHE A 37 -10.43 10.40 -11.97
CA PHE A 37 -9.51 9.93 -12.99
C PHE A 37 -9.82 8.47 -13.34
N SER A 38 -9.70 8.12 -14.61
CA SER A 38 -9.69 6.72 -15.07
C SER A 38 -8.37 6.03 -14.72
N ALA A 39 -8.32 4.70 -14.81
CA ALA A 39 -7.07 3.97 -14.58
C ALA A 39 -5.92 4.43 -15.51
N GLU A 40 -6.23 4.73 -16.76
CA GLU A 40 -5.26 5.25 -17.74
C GLU A 40 -4.76 6.64 -17.36
N GLN A 41 -5.67 7.55 -16.96
CA GLN A 41 -5.28 8.88 -16.51
C GLN A 41 -4.43 8.83 -15.23
N LEU A 42 -4.77 7.96 -14.27
CA LEU A 42 -3.97 7.75 -13.07
C LEU A 42 -2.56 7.25 -13.40
N LEU A 43 -2.43 6.36 -14.39
CA LEU A 43 -1.13 5.89 -14.84
C LEU A 43 -0.29 7.03 -15.43
N LEU A 44 -0.89 7.87 -16.28
CA LEU A 44 -0.22 9.03 -16.86
C LEU A 44 0.22 10.03 -15.77
N GLU A 45 -0.64 10.33 -14.79
CA GLU A 45 -0.29 11.19 -13.66
C GLU A 45 0.85 10.59 -12.83
N ALA A 46 0.84 9.28 -12.60
CA ALA A 46 1.90 8.59 -11.88
C ALA A 46 3.25 8.67 -12.60
N ILE A 47 3.25 8.55 -13.93
CA ILE A 47 4.45 8.69 -14.77
C ILE A 47 4.98 10.13 -14.71
N LYS A 48 4.10 11.14 -14.78
CA LYS A 48 4.48 12.56 -14.65
C LYS A 48 5.11 12.84 -13.27
N ALA A 49 4.49 12.34 -12.20
CA ALA A 49 4.97 12.54 -10.83
C ALA A 49 6.33 11.86 -10.56
N ALA A 50 6.68 10.80 -11.30
CA ALA A 50 7.88 10.01 -11.08
C ALA A 50 9.20 10.65 -11.57
N ASN A 51 9.18 11.86 -12.18
CA ASN A 51 10.33 12.69 -12.58
C ASN A 51 11.66 11.91 -12.82
N LYS A 52 11.90 11.51 -14.09
CA LYS A 52 13.09 10.85 -14.68
C LYS A 52 13.21 9.31 -14.55
N MET A 53 13.19 8.68 -15.73
CA MET A 53 13.84 7.41 -16.15
C MET A 53 13.97 6.26 -15.13
N SER A 54 13.04 5.30 -15.21
CA SER A 54 13.29 3.85 -15.36
C SER A 54 11.95 3.12 -15.32
N ILE A 55 11.43 2.71 -16.50
CA ILE A 55 10.06 2.18 -16.69
C ILE A 55 9.97 0.66 -16.42
N GLN A 56 11.07 -0.02 -16.12
CA GLN A 56 11.03 -1.47 -15.89
C GLN A 56 10.99 -1.80 -14.39
N GLY A 57 9.81 -2.27 -13.94
CA GLY A 57 9.65 -2.99 -12.66
C GLY A 57 9.22 -2.17 -11.44
N ILE A 58 8.94 -0.86 -11.58
CA ILE A 58 8.38 -0.05 -10.49
C ILE A 58 6.89 0.18 -10.76
N GLN A 59 6.05 -0.29 -9.84
CA GLN A 59 4.61 -0.04 -9.88
C GLN A 59 4.35 1.48 -9.76
N PRO A 60 3.55 2.07 -10.67
CA PRO A 60 3.14 3.46 -10.59
C PRO A 60 2.46 3.76 -9.25
N LYS A 61 2.80 4.89 -8.64
CA LYS A 61 2.22 5.30 -7.35
C LYS A 61 1.96 6.79 -7.31
N LEU A 62 0.85 7.17 -6.69
CA LEU A 62 0.42 8.56 -6.53
C LEU A 62 0.20 8.86 -5.05
N SER A 63 0.50 10.09 -4.66
CA SER A 63 0.23 10.60 -3.32
C SER A 63 -1.19 11.20 -3.29
N ALA A 64 -1.97 10.91 -2.24
CA ALA A 64 -3.36 11.34 -2.16
C ALA A 64 -3.81 11.71 -0.73
N VAL A 65 -4.89 12.49 -0.67
CA VAL A 65 -5.64 12.81 0.55
C VAL A 65 -7.11 12.47 0.38
N LEU A 66 -7.76 12.05 1.47
CA LEU A 66 -9.21 11.86 1.50
C LEU A 66 -9.89 13.18 1.87
N SER A 67 -10.66 13.75 0.95
CA SER A 67 -11.52 14.91 1.22
C SER A 67 -12.86 14.44 1.76
N ILE A 68 -13.13 14.71 3.03
CA ILE A 68 -14.43 14.40 3.67
C ILE A 68 -15.54 15.28 3.09
N LYS A 69 -15.24 16.55 2.79
CA LYS A 69 -16.21 17.49 2.20
C LYS A 69 -16.67 17.05 0.81
N ASN A 70 -15.74 16.57 0.00
CA ASN A 70 -16.02 16.17 -1.39
C ASN A 70 -16.24 14.67 -1.51
N HIS A 71 -16.30 13.93 -0.39
CA HIS A 71 -16.49 12.49 -0.35
C HIS A 71 -15.54 11.71 -1.28
N ARG A 72 -14.29 12.14 -1.47
CA ARG A 72 -13.43 11.60 -2.54
C ARG A 72 -11.95 11.70 -2.21
N PHE A 73 -11.16 10.77 -2.75
CA PHE A 73 -9.70 10.89 -2.76
C PHE A 73 -9.23 11.89 -3.83
N ALA A 74 -8.34 12.80 -3.44
CA ALA A 74 -7.70 13.77 -4.32
C ALA A 74 -6.19 13.50 -4.40
N ILE A 75 -5.64 13.51 -5.60
CA ILE A 75 -4.20 13.41 -5.85
C ILE A 75 -3.54 14.71 -5.41
N VAL A 76 -2.41 14.60 -4.72
CA VAL A 76 -1.62 15.75 -4.25
C VAL A 76 -0.13 15.47 -4.36
N ASP A 77 0.64 16.46 -4.76
CA ASP A 77 2.10 16.37 -4.85
C ASP A 77 2.78 16.38 -3.46
N HIS A 78 2.15 17.04 -2.50
CA HIS A 78 2.68 17.24 -1.15
C HIS A 78 1.66 16.87 -0.08
N ALA A 79 2.15 16.50 1.11
CA ALA A 79 1.34 16.17 2.29
C ALA A 79 0.28 15.07 2.09
N GLY A 80 0.43 14.20 1.09
CA GLY A 80 -0.44 13.03 0.93
C GLY A 80 -0.37 12.10 2.13
N ARG A 81 -1.54 11.58 2.52
CA ARG A 81 -1.73 10.65 3.65
C ARG A 81 -1.98 9.22 3.20
N TYR A 82 -2.25 9.05 1.91
CA TYR A 82 -2.50 7.79 1.26
C TYR A 82 -1.61 7.69 0.04
N ILE A 83 -1.25 6.46 -0.31
CA ILE A 83 -0.62 6.13 -1.58
C ILE A 83 -1.67 5.39 -2.40
N LEU A 84 -1.91 5.86 -3.63
CA LEU A 84 -2.74 5.18 -4.63
C LEU A 84 -1.85 4.41 -5.58
N LYS A 85 -2.25 3.18 -5.90
CA LYS A 85 -1.59 2.29 -6.85
C LYS A 85 -2.62 1.87 -7.91
N PRO A 86 -2.61 2.51 -9.09
CA PRO A 86 -3.56 2.20 -10.15
C PRO A 86 -3.31 0.82 -10.75
N PRO A 87 -4.29 0.26 -11.49
CA PRO A 87 -4.11 -0.95 -12.29
C PRO A 87 -2.90 -0.87 -13.21
N HIS A 88 -2.16 -1.97 -13.34
CA HIS A 88 -1.05 -2.07 -14.29
C HIS A 88 -1.60 -2.48 -15.68
N PRO A 89 -1.11 -1.91 -16.80
CA PRO A 89 -1.63 -2.26 -18.14
C PRO A 89 -1.51 -3.74 -18.50
N VAL A 90 -0.42 -4.39 -18.07
CA VAL A 90 -0.15 -5.82 -18.33
C VAL A 90 -0.83 -6.73 -17.31
N TYR A 91 -1.07 -6.23 -16.10
CA TYR A 91 -1.63 -7.00 -14.98
C TYR A 91 -2.72 -6.17 -14.29
N PRO A 92 -3.94 -6.13 -14.88
CA PRO A 92 -5.01 -5.26 -14.40
C PRO A 92 -5.43 -5.53 -12.96
N GLU A 93 -5.36 -6.79 -12.51
CA GLU A 93 -5.83 -7.25 -11.19
C GLU A 93 -4.78 -7.09 -10.06
N VAL A 94 -3.67 -6.40 -10.32
CA VAL A 94 -2.65 -6.12 -9.29
C VAL A 94 -3.23 -5.40 -8.06
N PRO A 95 -4.11 -4.38 -8.18
CA PRO A 95 -4.74 -3.75 -7.02
C PRO A 95 -5.46 -4.75 -6.12
N GLU A 96 -6.28 -5.62 -6.69
CA GLU A 96 -7.05 -6.65 -6.00
C GLU A 96 -6.14 -7.67 -5.33
N ASN A 97 -5.06 -8.07 -6.01
CA ASN A 97 -4.04 -8.97 -5.48
C ASN A 97 -3.32 -8.34 -4.26
N GLU A 98 -3.00 -7.05 -4.32
CA GLU A 98 -2.43 -6.35 -3.16
C GLU A 98 -3.40 -6.30 -1.98
N ASP A 99 -4.67 -5.97 -2.22
CA ASP A 99 -5.68 -5.89 -1.15
C ASP A 99 -5.90 -7.25 -0.47
N ILE A 100 -6.06 -8.33 -1.24
CA ILE A 100 -6.26 -9.66 -0.64
C ILE A 100 -5.01 -10.12 0.11
N THR A 101 -3.81 -9.86 -0.41
CA THR A 101 -2.56 -10.24 0.26
C THR A 101 -2.39 -9.51 1.58
N MET A 102 -2.68 -8.20 1.62
CA MET A 102 -2.62 -7.42 2.84
C MET A 102 -3.67 -7.83 3.88
N ARG A 103 -4.87 -8.24 3.43
CA ARG A 103 -5.87 -8.84 4.34
C ARG A 103 -5.39 -10.17 4.90
N LEU A 104 -4.82 -11.04 4.08
CA LEU A 104 -4.25 -12.31 4.54
C LEU A 104 -3.12 -12.08 5.56
N ALA A 105 -2.28 -11.07 5.33
CA ALA A 105 -1.24 -10.68 6.29
C ALA A 105 -1.87 -10.27 7.64
N SER A 106 -2.93 -9.44 7.60
CA SER A 106 -3.67 -9.07 8.81
C SER A 106 -4.28 -10.27 9.53
N TYR A 107 -4.83 -11.25 8.82
CA TYR A 107 -5.37 -12.48 9.41
C TYR A 107 -4.27 -13.38 9.99
N ALA A 108 -3.07 -13.35 9.41
CA ALA A 108 -1.89 -14.04 9.94
C ALA A 108 -1.24 -13.33 11.14
N GLY A 109 -1.86 -12.25 11.65
CA GLY A 109 -1.37 -11.48 12.79
C GLY A 109 -0.23 -10.51 12.45
N ILE A 110 0.01 -10.22 11.16
CA ILE A 110 0.97 -9.21 10.74
C ILE A 110 0.28 -7.85 10.77
N GLU A 111 0.92 -6.87 11.43
CA GLU A 111 0.43 -5.51 11.44
C GLU A 111 0.38 -4.95 10.02
N THR A 112 -0.80 -4.46 9.62
CA THR A 112 -1.01 -3.85 8.30
C THR A 112 -1.65 -2.49 8.45
N PRO A 113 -1.21 -1.49 7.65
CA PRO A 113 -1.87 -0.19 7.65
C PRO A 113 -3.27 -0.30 7.05
N LEU A 114 -4.10 0.71 7.31
CA LEU A 114 -5.40 0.84 6.67
C LEU A 114 -5.24 0.85 5.14
N HIS A 115 -5.89 -0.09 4.47
CA HIS A 115 -5.85 -0.26 3.02
C HIS A 115 -7.23 -0.66 2.49
N GLY A 116 -7.36 -0.68 1.16
CA GLY A 116 -8.58 -1.09 0.48
C GLY A 116 -8.54 -0.78 -1.00
N LEU A 117 -9.66 -1.01 -1.68
CA LEU A 117 -9.84 -0.64 -3.07
C LEU A 117 -10.86 0.49 -3.22
N ILE A 118 -10.63 1.38 -4.18
CA ILE A 118 -11.53 2.46 -4.56
C ILE A 118 -11.79 2.48 -6.06
N TYR A 119 -12.97 2.92 -6.46
CA TYR A 119 -13.34 2.99 -7.88
C TYR A 119 -12.78 4.26 -8.54
N GLY A 120 -12.36 4.14 -9.80
CA GLY A 120 -12.20 5.25 -10.74
C GLY A 120 -13.51 5.63 -11.41
N ILE A 121 -13.52 6.74 -12.15
CA ILE A 121 -14.68 7.13 -12.99
C ILE A 121 -15.03 6.09 -14.06
N ASP A 122 -14.08 5.22 -14.40
CA ASP A 122 -14.20 4.11 -15.35
C ASP A 122 -14.57 2.79 -14.67
N ASP A 123 -15.01 2.84 -13.41
CA ASP A 123 -15.36 1.68 -12.56
C ASP A 123 -14.23 0.66 -12.33
N LYS A 124 -12.99 0.99 -12.70
CA LYS A 124 -11.82 0.17 -12.37
C LYS A 124 -11.38 0.41 -10.93
N LEU A 125 -10.84 -0.63 -10.31
CA LEU A 125 -10.38 -0.60 -8.92
C LEU A 125 -8.94 -0.09 -8.84
N THR A 126 -8.69 0.80 -7.90
CA THR A 126 -7.36 1.31 -7.55
C THR A 126 -7.10 0.97 -6.09
N TYR A 127 -5.93 0.42 -5.80
CA TYR A 127 -5.53 0.09 -4.44
C TYR A 127 -5.06 1.36 -3.74
N PHE A 128 -5.46 1.51 -2.48
CA PHE A 128 -4.91 2.55 -1.62
C PHE A 128 -4.37 1.95 -0.33
N ILE A 129 -3.36 2.61 0.20
CA ILE A 129 -2.77 2.30 1.50
C ILE A 129 -2.49 3.58 2.25
N LYS A 130 -2.85 3.61 3.53
CA LYS A 130 -2.56 4.73 4.43
C LYS A 130 -1.06 4.71 4.76
N ARG A 131 -0.45 5.88 4.66
CA ARG A 131 0.95 6.09 5.02
C ARG A 131 1.16 5.94 6.53
N PHE A 132 2.16 5.17 6.93
CA PHE A 132 2.58 5.03 8.33
C PHE A 132 3.63 6.09 8.72
N ASP A 133 4.34 6.67 7.75
CA ASP A 133 5.33 7.74 7.95
C ASP A 133 4.69 9.14 8.20
N ARG A 134 3.38 9.19 8.48
CA ARG A 134 2.59 10.42 8.71
C ARG A 134 1.61 10.22 9.87
N VAL A 135 1.98 10.72 11.05
CA VAL A 135 1.15 10.59 12.27
C VAL A 135 -0.02 11.59 12.26
N ASN A 136 0.23 12.83 11.85
CA ASN A 136 -0.78 13.87 11.67
C ASN A 136 -0.40 14.80 10.48
N GLN A 137 -1.11 15.92 10.26
CA GLN A 137 -0.82 16.83 9.14
C GLN A 137 0.56 17.51 9.23
N ALA A 138 1.12 17.65 10.44
CA ALA A 138 2.36 18.38 10.69
C ALA A 138 3.57 17.45 10.94
N THR A 139 3.33 16.26 11.50
CA THR A 139 4.39 15.36 11.96
C THR A 139 4.66 14.26 10.93
N LYS A 140 5.79 14.42 10.24
CA LYS A 140 6.44 13.36 9.48
C LYS A 140 7.32 12.55 10.43
N VAL A 141 7.21 11.22 10.34
CA VAL A 141 8.17 10.31 10.98
C VAL A 141 9.20 9.94 9.93
N ASP A 142 10.47 10.06 10.26
CA ASP A 142 11.53 9.61 9.39
C ASP A 142 11.57 8.09 9.39
N VAL A 143 11.55 7.52 8.18
CA VAL A 143 11.53 6.09 7.93
C VAL A 143 12.66 5.81 6.96
N GLU A 144 13.52 4.87 7.32
CA GLU A 144 14.56 4.33 6.47
C GLU A 144 14.20 2.90 6.09
N ASP A 145 14.49 2.51 4.84
CA ASP A 145 14.34 1.13 4.40
C ASP A 145 15.60 0.29 4.68
N PHE A 146 15.46 -1.04 4.71
CA PHE A 146 16.61 -1.93 4.93
C PHE A 146 17.70 -1.78 3.87
N SER A 147 17.39 -1.32 2.66
CA SER A 147 18.41 -1.10 1.62
C SER A 147 19.29 0.11 1.92
N GLN A 148 18.72 1.17 2.51
CA GLN A 148 19.44 2.34 3.00
C GLN A 148 20.34 1.97 4.18
N LEU A 149 19.80 1.23 5.16
CA LEU A 149 20.54 0.80 6.36
C LEU A 149 21.66 -0.21 6.05
N SER A 150 21.50 -1.04 5.01
CA SER A 150 22.53 -2.00 4.56
C SER A 150 23.56 -1.39 3.60
N ALA A 151 23.52 -0.07 3.37
CA ALA A 151 24.37 0.65 2.42
C ALA A 151 24.33 0.06 0.99
N HIS A 152 23.24 -0.62 0.63
CA HIS A 152 23.07 -1.19 -0.71
C HIS A 152 22.60 -0.11 -1.70
N SER A 153 23.19 -0.11 -2.89
CA SER A 153 22.73 0.74 -3.99
C SER A 153 21.42 0.19 -4.61
N ARG A 154 20.70 1.01 -5.38
CA ARG A 154 19.50 0.56 -6.14
C ARG A 154 19.75 -0.68 -7.02
N ARG A 155 21.00 -0.96 -7.41
CA ARG A 155 21.40 -2.13 -8.22
C ARG A 155 21.67 -3.38 -7.37
N THR A 156 22.08 -3.23 -6.11
CA THR A 156 22.42 -4.35 -5.21
C THR A 156 21.30 -4.67 -4.22
N LYS A 157 20.17 -3.94 -4.26
CA LYS A 157 18.99 -4.20 -3.40
C LYS A 157 18.38 -5.61 -3.53
N TYR A 158 18.73 -6.34 -4.58
CA TYR A 158 18.31 -7.73 -4.81
C TYR A 158 19.33 -8.77 -4.32
N GLN A 159 20.47 -8.32 -3.81
CA GLN A 159 21.59 -9.16 -3.35
C GLN A 159 21.69 -9.14 -1.83
N SER A 160 20.54 -9.21 -1.14
CA SER A 160 20.51 -9.29 0.31
C SER A 160 19.80 -10.54 0.81
N SER A 161 20.29 -11.08 1.91
CA SER A 161 19.75 -12.27 2.55
C SER A 161 19.00 -11.92 3.83
N MET A 162 18.14 -12.83 4.30
CA MET A 162 17.41 -12.61 5.56
C MET A 162 18.36 -12.52 6.76
N GLU A 163 19.51 -13.18 6.70
CA GLU A 163 20.58 -13.09 7.70
C GLU A 163 21.20 -11.69 7.75
N GLN A 164 21.37 -11.04 6.60
CA GLN A 164 21.85 -9.65 6.55
C GLN A 164 20.81 -8.68 7.11
N VAL A 165 19.52 -8.89 6.80
CA VAL A 165 18.43 -8.10 7.41
C VAL A 165 18.40 -8.29 8.93
N ALA A 166 18.58 -9.53 9.41
CA ALA A 166 18.67 -9.81 10.84
C ALA A 166 19.87 -9.10 11.50
N HIS A 167 21.01 -8.99 10.81
CA HIS A 167 22.16 -8.23 11.31
C HIS A 167 21.85 -6.73 11.42
N VAL A 168 21.17 -6.14 10.43
CA VAL A 168 20.71 -4.75 10.51
C VAL A 168 19.77 -4.54 11.69
N ILE A 169 18.86 -5.48 11.95
CA ILE A 169 17.98 -5.43 13.13
C ILE A 169 18.79 -5.44 14.42
N ASP A 170 19.81 -6.29 14.52
CA ASP A 170 20.68 -6.37 15.70
C ASP A 170 21.45 -5.06 15.95
N GLN A 171 21.78 -4.30 14.91
CA GLN A 171 22.53 -3.04 15.03
C GLN A 171 21.66 -1.81 15.32
N TYR A 172 20.48 -1.70 14.69
CA TYR A 172 19.73 -0.44 14.66
C TYR A 172 18.42 -0.46 15.44
N THR A 173 18.04 -1.57 16.07
CA THR A 173 16.79 -1.66 16.83
C THR A 173 17.03 -1.74 18.34
N THR A 174 16.15 -1.10 19.12
CA THR A 174 16.21 -1.13 20.59
C THR A 174 15.91 -2.52 21.17
N PHE A 175 15.06 -3.30 20.49
CA PHE A 175 14.63 -4.63 20.93
C PHE A 175 14.78 -5.68 19.82
N PRO A 176 16.01 -6.10 19.46
CA PRO A 176 16.26 -6.94 18.30
C PRO A 176 15.55 -8.30 18.30
N ILE A 177 15.37 -8.91 19.48
CA ILE A 177 14.70 -10.21 19.59
C ILE A 177 13.26 -10.12 19.10
N LEU A 178 12.52 -9.08 19.51
CA LEU A 178 11.14 -8.86 19.10
C LEU A 178 11.03 -8.60 17.60
N GLU A 179 11.93 -7.76 17.06
CA GLU A 179 11.93 -7.43 15.63
C GLU A 179 12.33 -8.62 14.76
N LYS A 180 13.25 -9.48 15.22
CA LYS A 180 13.57 -10.74 14.53
C LYS A 180 12.40 -11.72 14.50
N THR A 181 11.58 -11.77 15.55
CA THR A 181 10.34 -12.57 15.54
C THR A 181 9.36 -12.06 14.47
N LYS A 182 9.20 -10.73 14.35
CA LYS A 182 8.38 -10.13 13.28
C LYS A 182 8.96 -10.41 11.89
N LEU A 183 10.27 -10.31 11.72
CA LEU A 183 10.96 -10.66 10.47
C LEU A 183 10.67 -12.11 10.08
N LEU A 184 10.82 -13.06 11.02
CA LEU A 184 10.53 -14.47 10.77
C LEU A 184 9.06 -14.69 10.36
N GLN A 185 8.11 -14.08 11.07
CA GLN A 185 6.68 -14.17 10.74
C GLN A 185 6.40 -13.66 9.32
N ARG A 186 6.98 -12.52 8.94
CA ARG A 186 6.85 -11.96 7.59
C ARG A 186 7.50 -12.85 6.52
N THR A 187 8.65 -13.43 6.81
CA THR A 187 9.34 -14.37 5.90
C THR A 187 8.48 -15.61 5.65
N LEU A 188 7.95 -16.23 6.71
CA LEU A 188 7.09 -17.39 6.60
C LEU A 188 5.78 -17.06 5.87
N PHE A 189 5.15 -15.93 6.18
CA PHE A 189 3.94 -15.50 5.48
C PHE A 189 4.18 -15.34 3.97
N ASN A 190 5.22 -14.60 3.61
CA ASN A 190 5.54 -14.34 2.20
C ASN A 190 5.90 -15.64 1.46
N PHE A 191 6.60 -16.58 2.11
CA PHE A 191 6.91 -17.89 1.51
C PHE A 191 5.64 -18.66 1.15
N ASN A 192 4.65 -18.66 2.06
CA ASN A 192 3.37 -19.35 1.85
C ASN A 192 2.49 -18.67 0.79
N VAL A 193 2.46 -17.33 0.76
CA VAL A 193 1.57 -16.57 -0.13
C VAL A 193 2.13 -16.46 -1.55
N TYR A 194 3.42 -16.19 -1.69
CA TYR A 194 3.97 -15.88 -3.00
C TYR A 194 4.52 -17.08 -3.76
N GLN A 195 4.83 -18.21 -3.09
CA GLN A 195 5.44 -19.45 -3.63
C GLN A 195 6.68 -19.29 -4.55
N ASN A 196 7.02 -18.09 -5.02
CA ASN A 196 7.97 -17.75 -6.09
C ASN A 196 8.67 -16.41 -5.82
N GLY A 197 9.37 -16.29 -4.68
CA GLY A 197 10.61 -15.50 -4.62
C GLY A 197 10.53 -13.97 -4.67
N ASN A 198 9.36 -13.33 -4.72
CA ASN A 198 9.26 -11.86 -4.68
C ASN A 198 9.31 -11.30 -3.25
N HIS A 199 10.28 -11.77 -2.47
CA HIS A 199 10.67 -11.19 -1.19
C HIS A 199 11.64 -10.05 -1.47
N TYR A 200 11.19 -8.81 -1.40
CA TYR A 200 12.05 -7.66 -1.66
C TYR A 200 12.22 -6.83 -0.39
N LEU A 201 13.46 -6.40 -0.14
CA LEU A 201 13.85 -5.60 1.03
C LEU A 201 12.95 -4.38 1.26
N ASN A 202 12.40 -3.81 0.19
CA ASN A 202 11.51 -2.64 0.24
C ASN A 202 10.06 -2.99 0.60
N ASN A 203 9.72 -4.25 0.84
CA ASN A 203 8.40 -4.69 1.31
C ASN A 203 8.41 -5.06 2.81
N LEU A 204 9.59 -5.03 3.44
CA LEU A 204 9.75 -5.21 4.88
C LEU A 204 10.00 -3.83 5.47
N PHE A 205 8.93 -3.15 5.90
CA PHE A 205 9.01 -1.93 6.71
C PHE A 205 8.56 -2.24 8.13
#